data_AF-A0A6A3HAD6-F1
#
_entry.id   AF-A0A6A3HAD6-F1
#
_cell.length_a   1.000
_cell.length_b   1.000
_cell.length_c   1.000
_cell.angle_alpha   90.00
_cell.angle_beta   90.00
_cell.angle_gamma   90.00
#
_symmetry.space_group_name_H-M   'P 1'
#
loop_
_entity.id
_entity.type
_entity.pdbx_description
1 polymer ?
#
loop_
_entity_poly.entity_id
_entity_poly.type
_entity_poly.pdbx_seq_one_letter_code
_entity_poly.pdbx_strand_id
1 'polypeptide(L)'
;MTCIIDYRSKVRTLVLPDQAPESPAAEQKQGVGARFATTRSIGVGSAYNSAASDAGDESAGDTEDKKTDTQSQETSKNFRPRYQAPSRLTDPILGYISTKESYKSSTAMKSRIQNAQLAFKPSDGSRSGTQSAYESLAVIVVPLQLRAPFTVVMQRLPLLISASLFLFHAADAACARGVYNNKICSGHGSCNPRNLCECDARHFGFDCSQKRCPLGPAWVAPARATDDAHYPVECSNKGVCDYEEGACTCDEGFVGSACQRLECPHACDGAGQCLSLKELSATYAVGSEPLYDSVWDAEMIYGCKCRKGYHAYDCSLRSCPRGDDPLTTGQKNEVQIVQCTATGGSFFLFFSGQGAQVPFDATLSQFQSILATIPNFPRVKVSFGGTAKTVCSSATANAILIEFIYDFGPQPPIKVMGSLKGVAYLTGGSVFAASAGGILAGRTSVQGTKEWEFCSNRGDCNYETGQCVCFLNPMPGYRSSDGYGNPGTLGDCGCANDKNMYGGPMLACVGELACSGHGYCTGYPSFKCVCEKGWTIGDCSSRTCPTGPSWFTAPSATNTVHNQWTMCSDVGTCDQITAQCSCYTPFEGAACEFMKCPGEPVCSGHGECMSIRRLSLEADVDS
;
A
#
# COMPACT_ATOMS: atom_id res chain seq x y z
N MET A 1 4.81 -13.30 1.66
CA MET A 1 4.88 -14.71 1.21
C MET A 1 4.82 -15.61 2.45
N THR A 2 4.99 -16.94 2.35
CA THR A 2 5.17 -17.80 3.52
C THR A 2 6.16 -18.94 3.28
N CYS A 3 6.55 -19.60 4.36
CA CYS A 3 7.47 -20.73 4.37
C CYS A 3 6.73 -22.06 4.49
N ILE A 4 7.14 -23.06 3.70
CA ILE A 4 6.61 -24.44 3.74
C ILE A 4 7.76 -25.44 3.83
N ILE A 5 7.63 -26.41 4.74
CA ILE A 5 8.64 -27.45 5.01
C ILE A 5 8.78 -28.38 3.78
N ASP A 6 10.01 -28.56 3.28
CA ASP A 6 10.26 -29.52 2.19
C ASP A 6 10.34 -30.96 2.70
N TYR A 7 9.19 -31.63 2.70
CA TYR A 7 9.07 -33.06 2.99
C TYR A 7 9.67 -33.98 1.91
N ARG A 8 9.97 -33.50 0.69
CA ARG A 8 10.48 -34.33 -0.41
C ARG A 8 11.95 -34.75 -0.21
N SER A 9 12.64 -34.11 0.72
CA SER A 9 14.07 -34.32 1.01
C SER A 9 14.45 -35.62 1.74
N LYS A 10 13.51 -36.40 2.30
CA LYS A 10 13.82 -37.46 3.30
C LYS A 10 13.26 -38.88 3.07
N VAL A 11 12.86 -39.28 1.87
CA VAL A 11 12.58 -40.70 1.56
C VAL A 11 13.86 -41.41 1.07
N ARG A 12 14.82 -41.65 1.97
CA ARG A 12 15.91 -42.61 1.75
C ARG A 12 15.54 -43.95 2.37
N THR A 13 15.18 -44.91 1.52
CA THR A 13 14.88 -46.30 1.91
C THR A 13 16.07 -46.93 2.63
N LEU A 14 15.88 -47.35 3.89
CA LEU A 14 16.85 -48.16 4.62
C LEU A 14 16.82 -49.59 4.06
N VAL A 15 17.88 -49.96 3.35
CA VAL A 15 18.14 -51.34 2.92
C VAL A 15 19.32 -51.87 3.72
N LEU A 16 19.12 -52.97 4.44
CA LEU A 16 20.16 -53.66 5.19
C LEU A 16 21.02 -54.52 4.23
N PRO A 17 22.34 -54.63 4.43
CA PRO A 17 23.21 -55.42 3.56
C PRO A 17 23.16 -56.90 3.94
N ASP A 18 23.25 -57.79 2.95
CA ASP A 18 23.66 -59.18 3.17
C ASP A 18 24.51 -59.72 2.00
N GLN A 19 25.09 -60.90 2.20
CA GLN A 19 26.41 -61.31 1.69
C GLN A 19 26.54 -61.62 0.17
N ALA A 20 27.78 -61.47 -0.33
CA ALA A 20 28.25 -62.05 -1.60
C ALA A 20 28.73 -63.50 -1.41
N PRO A 21 28.76 -64.33 -2.48
CA PRO A 21 29.99 -64.45 -3.29
C PRO A 21 29.69 -64.65 -4.81
N GLU A 22 30.62 -64.82 -5.76
CA GLU A 22 32.10 -64.88 -5.73
C GLU A 22 32.74 -64.23 -7.00
N SER A 23 33.82 -64.82 -7.55
CA SER A 23 34.61 -64.43 -8.75
C SER A 23 34.97 -65.73 -9.55
N PRO A 24 35.70 -65.76 -10.71
CA PRO A 24 36.71 -64.79 -11.19
C PRO A 24 36.86 -64.51 -12.71
N ALA A 25 37.51 -63.35 -13.00
CA ALA A 25 38.32 -62.99 -14.18
C ALA A 25 37.70 -63.01 -15.61
N ALA A 26 38.05 -62.13 -16.55
CA ALA A 26 38.95 -60.95 -16.61
C ALA A 26 38.17 -59.75 -17.25
N GLU A 27 38.68 -58.55 -17.57
CA GLU A 27 40.03 -58.02 -17.82
C GLU A 27 40.06 -56.48 -17.58
N GLN A 28 41.23 -55.81 -17.62
CA GLN A 28 41.41 -54.44 -17.14
C GLN A 28 41.04 -53.31 -18.12
N LYS A 29 40.41 -52.22 -17.63
CA LYS A 29 40.60 -50.84 -18.14
C LYS A 29 40.51 -49.75 -17.07
N GLN A 30 41.49 -48.85 -17.08
CA GLN A 30 41.39 -47.42 -16.71
C GLN A 30 41.55 -46.61 -18.03
N GLY A 31 41.17 -45.33 -18.18
CA GLY A 31 40.45 -44.42 -17.29
C GLY A 31 40.78 -42.96 -17.67
N VAL A 32 39.79 -42.05 -17.65
CA VAL A 32 39.92 -40.57 -17.74
C VAL A 32 40.47 -39.97 -19.06
N GLY A 33 39.96 -38.80 -19.45
CA GLY A 33 40.75 -37.80 -20.21
C GLY A 33 40.09 -37.16 -21.43
N ALA A 34 39.88 -35.84 -21.37
CA ALA A 34 39.57 -35.01 -22.53
C ALA A 34 40.84 -34.29 -23.05
N ARG A 35 40.96 -34.05 -24.37
CA ARG A 35 41.82 -32.97 -24.93
C ARG A 35 41.59 -32.69 -26.43
N PHE A 36 41.42 -31.40 -26.73
CA PHE A 36 42.05 -30.63 -27.81
C PHE A 36 42.13 -31.17 -29.27
N ALA A 37 41.36 -30.48 -30.14
CA ALA A 37 41.84 -29.67 -31.28
C ALA A 37 42.41 -30.30 -32.58
N THR A 38 41.99 -29.68 -33.70
CA THR A 38 42.59 -29.70 -35.06
C THR A 38 42.52 -31.05 -35.83
N THR A 39 42.42 -31.09 -37.18
CA THR A 39 42.74 -30.07 -38.20
C THR A 39 41.91 -30.23 -39.51
N ARG A 40 41.79 -29.13 -40.28
CA ARG A 40 41.72 -29.03 -41.77
C ARG A 40 40.66 -29.81 -42.60
N SER A 41 39.71 -29.01 -43.13
CA SER A 41 39.58 -28.67 -44.57
C SER A 41 38.91 -29.61 -45.60
N ILE A 42 38.09 -28.95 -46.45
CA ILE A 42 37.56 -29.36 -47.78
C ILE A 42 36.46 -30.47 -47.71
N GLY A 43 35.29 -30.32 -48.36
CA GLY A 43 34.72 -29.17 -49.08
C GLY A 43 33.73 -29.60 -50.18
N VAL A 44 32.88 -28.67 -50.65
CA VAL A 44 31.89 -28.83 -51.74
C VAL A 44 30.71 -29.78 -51.41
N GLY A 45 29.44 -29.50 -51.74
CA GLY A 45 28.86 -28.25 -52.23
C GLY A 45 27.42 -28.41 -52.79
N SER A 46 26.72 -27.28 -52.93
CA SER A 46 25.68 -26.97 -53.92
C SER A 46 24.44 -27.88 -54.13
N ALA A 47 23.30 -27.29 -53.72
CA ALA A 47 22.18 -26.88 -54.60
C ALA A 47 20.96 -27.80 -54.85
N TYR A 48 19.92 -27.12 -55.36
CA TYR A 48 18.60 -27.57 -55.87
C TYR A 48 17.54 -28.02 -54.85
N ASN A 49 16.24 -27.93 -55.14
CA ASN A 49 15.42 -26.83 -55.72
C ASN A 49 13.92 -27.17 -55.57
N SER A 50 13.02 -26.21 -55.79
CA SER A 50 11.59 -26.42 -56.12
C SER A 50 10.67 -27.03 -55.04
N ALA A 51 9.34 -26.84 -55.04
CA ALA A 51 8.47 -25.80 -55.63
C ALA A 51 7.02 -25.94 -55.07
N ALA A 52 6.21 -24.87 -55.23
CA ALA A 52 4.72 -24.83 -55.29
C ALA A 52 3.91 -25.30 -54.05
N SER A 53 2.77 -24.68 -53.68
CA SER A 53 2.06 -23.44 -54.13
C SER A 53 1.11 -22.98 -52.97
N ASP A 54 0.03 -22.18 -53.06
CA ASP A 54 -0.84 -21.68 -54.14
C ASP A 54 -1.65 -20.42 -53.74
N ALA A 55 -2.68 -20.06 -54.52
CA ALA A 55 -3.58 -18.89 -54.43
C ALA A 55 -4.41 -18.73 -53.12
N GLY A 56 -4.97 -17.55 -52.78
CA GLY A 56 -5.11 -16.24 -53.49
C GLY A 56 -6.57 -15.72 -53.37
N ASP A 57 -6.93 -14.45 -53.55
CA ASP A 57 -6.17 -13.19 -53.78
C ASP A 57 -6.85 -12.04 -52.94
N GLU A 58 -7.07 -10.74 -53.23
CA GLU A 58 -6.99 -9.74 -54.32
C GLU A 58 -6.85 -8.33 -53.63
N SER A 59 -6.58 -7.16 -54.23
CA SER A 59 -5.87 -6.71 -55.45
C SER A 59 -5.74 -5.16 -55.43
N ALA A 60 -4.84 -4.56 -56.24
CA ALA A 60 -4.55 -3.12 -56.44
C ALA A 60 -4.07 -2.28 -55.21
N GLY A 61 -3.20 -1.27 -55.31
CA GLY A 61 -2.44 -0.66 -56.43
C GLY A 61 -1.89 0.73 -55.97
N ASP A 62 -0.83 1.35 -56.49
CA ASP A 62 0.17 1.03 -57.54
C ASP A 62 1.50 1.79 -57.24
N THR A 63 2.50 1.80 -58.15
CA THR A 63 3.90 2.22 -57.87
C THR A 63 4.58 3.07 -58.96
N GLU A 64 5.45 4.01 -58.55
CA GLU A 64 6.72 4.43 -59.23
C GLU A 64 7.60 5.12 -58.14
N ASP A 65 8.87 4.80 -57.81
CA ASP A 65 10.02 4.08 -58.38
C ASP A 65 11.07 4.91 -59.16
N LYS A 66 12.32 4.95 -58.64
CA LYS A 66 13.57 5.06 -59.43
C LYS A 66 14.87 4.82 -58.62
N LYS A 67 15.42 3.61 -58.80
CA LYS A 67 16.83 3.27 -59.07
C LYS A 67 17.99 3.87 -58.23
N THR A 68 18.58 2.99 -57.42
CA THR A 68 19.97 2.46 -57.54
C THR A 68 20.93 3.07 -58.57
N ASP A 69 22.22 3.22 -58.21
CA ASP A 69 23.26 2.28 -58.68
C ASP A 69 24.54 2.28 -57.79
N THR A 70 25.58 1.55 -58.22
CA THR A 70 26.59 0.87 -57.37
C THR A 70 28.01 0.99 -57.93
N GLN A 71 29.04 1.12 -57.05
CA GLN A 71 30.46 0.70 -57.16
C GLN A 71 31.26 1.47 -56.08
N SER A 72 31.96 0.88 -55.10
CA SER A 72 33.08 -0.10 -55.08
C SER A 72 34.45 0.48 -55.44
N GLN A 73 35.37 0.54 -54.45
CA GLN A 73 36.63 -0.25 -54.44
C GLN A 73 37.48 0.01 -53.18
N GLU A 74 38.53 -0.79 -53.00
CA GLU A 74 39.33 -0.92 -51.79
C GLU A 74 40.49 0.09 -51.71
N THR A 75 41.02 0.33 -50.51
CA THR A 75 42.46 0.01 -50.21
C THR A 75 42.76 0.13 -48.72
N SER A 76 43.58 -0.80 -48.20
CA SER A 76 44.08 -0.78 -46.83
C SER A 76 45.52 -0.26 -46.76
N LYS A 77 45.84 0.57 -45.74
CA LYS A 77 47.22 0.82 -45.29
C LYS A 77 47.28 0.90 -43.75
N ASN A 78 47.92 -0.09 -43.16
CA ASN A 78 48.27 -0.11 -41.73
C ASN A 78 49.31 0.96 -41.38
N PHE A 79 49.18 1.63 -40.23
CA PHE A 79 50.36 2.12 -39.48
C PHE A 79 50.08 2.32 -37.98
N ARG A 80 50.90 1.65 -37.15
CA ARG A 80 51.14 1.85 -35.71
C ARG A 80 52.52 1.24 -35.40
N PRO A 81 53.20 1.57 -34.28
CA PRO A 81 52.96 2.65 -33.31
C PRO A 81 54.18 3.59 -33.17
N ARG A 82 54.13 4.54 -32.23
CA ARG A 82 55.35 4.98 -31.51
C ARG A 82 55.03 5.32 -30.05
N TYR A 83 55.95 4.95 -29.16
CA TYR A 83 55.95 5.28 -27.74
C TYR A 83 56.51 6.69 -27.50
N GLN A 84 55.98 7.42 -26.51
CA GLN A 84 56.81 8.22 -25.60
C GLN A 84 56.10 8.56 -24.29
N ALA A 85 56.91 8.63 -23.22
CA ALA A 85 56.64 9.06 -21.85
C ALA A 85 58.03 9.48 -21.27
N PRO A 86 58.19 9.96 -20.02
CA PRO A 86 57.20 10.25 -18.96
C PRO A 86 57.38 11.65 -18.32
N SER A 87 56.62 11.95 -17.26
CA SER A 87 56.95 12.97 -16.23
C SER A 87 56.33 12.58 -14.87
N ARG A 88 56.96 12.98 -13.76
CA ARG A 88 56.50 12.78 -12.37
C ARG A 88 56.54 14.10 -11.60
N LEU A 89 55.71 14.22 -10.56
CA LEU A 89 55.91 14.90 -9.24
C LEU A 89 54.54 14.79 -8.51
N THR A 90 54.31 14.26 -7.30
CA THR A 90 55.05 13.96 -6.04
C THR A 90 55.22 15.10 -5.02
N ASP A 91 54.17 15.25 -4.19
CA ASP A 91 54.21 15.42 -2.72
C ASP A 91 54.61 16.83 -2.15
N PRO A 92 54.78 17.05 -0.81
CA PRO A 92 53.69 17.63 -0.01
C PRO A 92 54.09 18.72 1.03
N ILE A 93 53.10 19.43 1.62
CA ILE A 93 53.25 20.42 2.71
C ILE A 93 52.01 20.31 3.63
N LEU A 94 52.03 19.71 4.84
CA LEU A 94 52.55 20.21 6.15
C LEU A 94 52.13 21.66 6.49
N GLY A 95 51.30 21.97 7.49
CA GLY A 95 50.85 21.23 8.68
C GLY A 95 51.16 22.07 9.94
N TYR A 96 50.18 22.28 10.82
CA TYR A 96 50.38 22.94 12.12
C TYR A 96 49.56 22.27 13.23
N ILE A 97 50.01 22.40 14.48
CA ILE A 97 49.76 21.44 15.56
C ILE A 97 49.12 22.10 16.80
N SER A 98 48.05 21.46 17.28
CA SER A 98 47.56 21.38 18.68
C SER A 98 47.80 22.55 19.66
N THR A 99 46.70 23.00 20.28
CA THR A 99 46.61 22.99 21.75
C THR A 99 45.35 22.25 22.23
N LYS A 100 45.42 21.72 23.44
CA LYS A 100 44.31 21.02 24.13
C LYS A 100 43.61 22.02 25.07
N GLU A 101 42.34 21.80 25.35
CA GLU A 101 41.91 21.48 26.71
C GLU A 101 40.52 20.82 26.74
N SER A 102 40.25 20.07 27.80
CA SER A 102 38.93 19.50 28.12
C SER A 102 38.44 20.17 29.40
N TYR A 103 37.13 20.25 29.66
CA TYR A 103 36.61 20.00 31.02
C TYR A 103 35.08 19.79 31.08
N LYS A 104 34.70 18.61 31.58
CA LYS A 104 33.54 18.27 32.44
C LYS A 104 32.13 18.84 32.18
N SER A 105 31.20 17.88 32.04
CA SER A 105 29.98 17.70 32.86
C SER A 105 28.76 18.59 32.63
N SER A 106 27.67 17.94 32.23
CA SER A 106 26.33 18.21 32.78
C SER A 106 25.76 16.90 33.34
N THR A 107 25.38 16.90 34.62
CA THR A 107 24.79 15.75 35.32
C THR A 107 23.57 16.22 36.11
N ALA A 108 22.47 15.48 35.99
CA ALA A 108 21.24 15.58 36.79
C ALA A 108 20.44 16.90 36.74
N MET A 109 19.20 16.79 36.25
CA MET A 109 18.06 17.41 36.92
C MET A 109 17.04 16.30 37.20
N LYS A 110 16.67 16.08 38.47
CA LYS A 110 15.87 14.92 38.90
C LYS A 110 14.74 15.35 39.85
N SER A 111 13.48 15.17 39.42
CA SER A 111 12.24 15.20 40.22
C SER A 111 11.90 16.53 40.95
N ARG A 112 10.68 17.07 40.88
CA ARG A 112 9.42 16.58 41.51
C ARG A 112 8.21 17.43 41.07
N ILE A 113 7.02 17.10 41.63
CA ILE A 113 5.65 17.62 41.45
C ILE A 113 4.84 16.68 40.53
N GLN A 114 4.24 15.61 41.06
CA GLN A 114 3.06 15.48 41.93
C GLN A 114 1.71 15.53 41.17
N ASN A 115 1.11 14.33 41.10
CA ASN A 115 -0.29 13.95 41.01
C ASN A 115 -1.35 15.08 40.96
N ALA A 116 -2.19 15.03 39.93
CA ALA A 116 -3.57 15.48 39.99
C ALA A 116 -4.49 14.37 39.44
N GLN A 117 -5.18 13.65 40.33
CA GLN A 117 -6.26 12.74 39.93
C GLN A 117 -7.56 13.54 39.82
N LEU A 118 -8.21 13.50 38.66
CA LEU A 118 -9.56 14.04 38.47
C LEU A 118 -10.52 12.91 38.07
N ALA A 119 -11.21 12.36 39.06
CA ALA A 119 -12.26 11.39 38.86
C ALA A 119 -13.58 12.09 38.52
N PHE A 120 -14.06 11.94 37.28
CA PHE A 120 -15.43 12.32 36.91
C PHE A 120 -16.38 11.16 37.17
N LYS A 121 -17.43 11.41 37.97
CA LYS A 121 -18.55 10.48 38.16
C LYS A 121 -19.56 10.66 37.01
N PRO A 122 -20.14 9.58 36.46
CA PRO A 122 -21.44 9.67 35.79
C PRO A 122 -22.55 9.91 36.83
N SER A 123 -23.64 10.53 36.41
CA SER A 123 -24.81 10.86 37.24
C SER A 123 -26.01 9.99 36.92
N ASP A 124 -26.70 9.48 37.94
CA ASP A 124 -28.01 8.82 37.79
C ASP A 124 -29.09 9.78 37.25
N GLY A 125 -29.98 9.25 36.41
CA GLY A 125 -31.12 10.01 35.87
C GLY A 125 -32.18 9.06 35.28
N SER A 126 -33.17 8.68 36.08
CA SER A 126 -34.19 7.69 35.71
C SER A 126 -35.56 8.30 35.39
N ARG A 127 -36.22 7.83 34.32
CA ARG A 127 -37.69 7.64 34.28
C ARG A 127 -38.20 6.83 33.08
N SER A 128 -39.37 6.22 33.33
CA SER A 128 -40.40 5.65 32.42
C SER A 128 -40.48 6.21 30.98
N GLY A 129 -40.89 5.45 29.94
CA GLY A 129 -41.34 4.04 29.85
C GLY A 129 -42.82 3.89 29.45
N THR A 130 -43.14 2.92 28.56
CA THR A 130 -44.51 2.50 28.15
C THR A 130 -44.52 1.05 27.58
N GLN A 131 -45.70 0.44 27.44
CA GLN A 131 -45.90 -1.00 27.15
C GLN A 131 -46.53 -1.29 25.77
N SER A 132 -46.25 -2.46 25.19
CA SER A 132 -47.17 -3.47 24.60
C SER A 132 -46.34 -4.39 23.68
N ALA A 133 -46.12 -5.70 23.90
CA ALA A 133 -47.01 -6.81 24.23
C ALA A 133 -47.91 -7.27 23.06
N TYR A 134 -47.64 -8.49 22.54
CA TYR A 134 -48.61 -9.51 22.10
C TYR A 134 -47.93 -10.90 22.08
N GLU A 135 -48.51 -11.84 22.83
CA GLU A 135 -48.78 -13.26 22.52
C GLU A 135 -47.70 -14.24 21.96
N SER A 136 -47.83 -15.57 22.13
CA SER A 136 -48.41 -16.44 23.19
C SER A 136 -48.29 -17.90 22.74
N LEU A 137 -47.84 -18.82 23.62
CA LEU A 137 -48.41 -20.17 23.82
C LEU A 137 -47.60 -20.96 24.87
N ALA A 138 -48.29 -21.73 25.70
CA ALA A 138 -47.72 -22.64 26.70
C ALA A 138 -48.55 -23.92 26.79
N VAL A 139 -47.94 -25.03 27.22
CA VAL A 139 -48.64 -26.30 27.49
C VAL A 139 -48.14 -26.87 28.82
N ILE A 140 -49.07 -27.22 29.71
CA ILE A 140 -48.81 -27.81 31.03
C ILE A 140 -49.88 -28.89 31.29
N VAL A 141 -49.50 -30.14 31.56
CA VAL A 141 -50.36 -31.13 32.26
C VAL A 141 -49.55 -32.08 33.16
N VAL A 142 -49.66 -31.84 34.47
CA VAL A 142 -49.84 -32.77 35.62
C VAL A 142 -49.29 -34.24 35.57
N PRO A 143 -48.55 -34.71 36.60
CA PRO A 143 -48.19 -36.13 36.80
C PRO A 143 -49.23 -36.92 37.63
N LEU A 144 -49.16 -38.27 37.61
CA LEU A 144 -50.02 -39.14 38.43
C LEU A 144 -49.24 -40.18 39.27
N GLN A 145 -49.75 -40.48 40.46
CA GLN A 145 -49.20 -41.42 41.46
C GLN A 145 -49.93 -42.78 41.44
N LEU A 146 -49.27 -43.86 41.87
CA LEU A 146 -49.93 -45.09 42.35
C LEU A 146 -49.02 -45.91 43.31
N ARG A 147 -49.59 -46.91 43.98
CA ARG A 147 -49.12 -47.43 45.30
C ARG A 147 -48.54 -48.86 45.27
N ALA A 148 -47.83 -49.21 46.34
CA ALA A 148 -47.51 -50.58 46.79
C ALA A 148 -48.80 -51.33 47.29
N PRO A 149 -48.81 -52.62 47.74
CA PRO A 149 -47.84 -53.27 48.66
C PRO A 149 -47.57 -54.79 48.42
N PHE A 150 -46.75 -55.44 49.27
CA PHE A 150 -47.17 -56.57 50.17
C PHE A 150 -45.99 -57.13 51.01
N THR A 151 -46.29 -58.03 51.97
CA THR A 151 -45.43 -58.43 53.10
C THR A 151 -45.30 -59.94 53.30
N VAL A 152 -44.12 -60.44 53.71
CA VAL A 152 -43.93 -61.73 54.43
C VAL A 152 -42.85 -61.55 55.54
N VAL A 153 -42.83 -62.45 56.53
CA VAL A 153 -42.23 -62.27 57.87
C VAL A 153 -41.22 -63.38 58.23
N MET A 154 -40.05 -63.02 58.80
CA MET A 154 -39.08 -63.83 59.60
C MET A 154 -38.57 -65.18 58.98
N GLN A 155 -37.47 -65.83 59.42
CA GLN A 155 -36.81 -65.89 60.74
C GLN A 155 -35.38 -66.49 60.66
N ARG A 156 -34.60 -66.32 61.75
CA ARG A 156 -33.40 -67.08 62.22
C ARG A 156 -31.99 -66.53 61.93
N LEU A 157 -31.22 -66.45 63.02
CA LEU A 157 -29.77 -66.28 63.20
C LEU A 157 -29.06 -67.66 63.20
N PRO A 158 -27.71 -67.74 63.33
CA PRO A 158 -26.65 -66.92 62.75
C PRO A 158 -25.51 -67.80 62.16
N LEU A 159 -24.53 -67.21 61.46
CA LEU A 159 -23.20 -67.85 61.32
C LEU A 159 -22.09 -66.81 61.11
N LEU A 160 -20.97 -67.02 61.80
CA LEU A 160 -19.80 -66.14 61.83
C LEU A 160 -18.84 -66.46 60.67
N ILE A 161 -18.61 -65.51 59.76
CA ILE A 161 -17.44 -65.53 58.87
C ILE A 161 -16.76 -64.16 58.92
N SER A 162 -15.44 -64.19 59.00
CA SER A 162 -14.48 -63.09 59.15
C SER A 162 -14.81 -61.78 58.45
N ALA A 163 -14.62 -60.67 59.17
CA ALA A 163 -14.48 -59.36 58.56
C ALA A 163 -13.23 -59.31 57.68
N SER A 164 -13.42 -59.11 56.38
CA SER A 164 -12.37 -58.74 55.44
C SER A 164 -12.76 -57.41 54.81
N LEU A 165 -12.13 -56.32 55.24
CA LEU A 165 -12.19 -55.05 54.52
C LEU A 165 -11.43 -55.23 53.20
N PHE A 166 -12.13 -55.72 52.17
CA PHE A 166 -11.77 -55.38 50.81
C PHE A 166 -12.06 -53.89 50.61
N LEU A 167 -11.07 -53.08 51.01
CA LEU A 167 -10.79 -51.80 50.39
C LEU A 167 -10.48 -52.08 48.92
N PHE A 168 -11.55 -52.25 48.13
CA PHE A 168 -11.54 -51.82 46.75
C PHE A 168 -11.11 -50.37 46.77
N HIS A 169 -9.80 -50.16 46.57
CA HIS A 169 -9.34 -48.92 46.03
C HIS A 169 -10.10 -48.77 44.72
N ALA A 170 -11.05 -47.84 44.68
CA ALA A 170 -11.42 -47.25 43.41
C ALA A 170 -10.09 -46.81 42.80
N ALA A 171 -9.70 -47.39 41.68
CA ALA A 171 -8.50 -46.96 40.98
C ALA A 171 -8.78 -45.51 40.58
N ASP A 172 -8.15 -44.57 41.28
CA ASP A 172 -8.44 -43.15 41.12
C ASP A 172 -8.35 -42.80 39.63
N ALA A 173 -9.43 -42.17 39.13
CA ALA A 173 -9.56 -41.76 37.74
C ALA A 173 -8.50 -40.68 37.46
N ALA A 174 -7.29 -41.13 37.12
CA ALA A 174 -6.07 -40.35 37.11
C ALA A 174 -5.98 -39.47 35.85
N CYS A 175 -6.96 -38.58 35.68
CA CYS A 175 -6.85 -37.43 34.80
C CYS A 175 -5.57 -36.65 35.12
N ALA A 176 -4.99 -36.09 34.07
CA ALA A 176 -3.77 -35.31 34.14
C ALA A 176 -3.87 -34.18 35.19
N ARG A 177 -2.75 -33.91 35.87
CA ARG A 177 -2.66 -32.89 36.92
C ARG A 177 -1.60 -31.87 36.55
N GLY A 178 -1.92 -30.59 36.72
CA GLY A 178 -1.04 -29.49 36.32
C GLY A 178 0.29 -29.51 37.07
N VAL A 179 1.41 -29.55 36.33
CA VAL A 179 2.77 -29.74 36.87
C VAL A 179 3.09 -28.79 38.03
N TYR A 180 2.70 -27.51 37.90
CA TYR A 180 3.05 -26.45 38.86
C TYR A 180 2.06 -26.28 40.01
N ASN A 181 0.82 -26.78 39.88
CA ASN A 181 -0.26 -26.50 40.84
C ASN A 181 -0.96 -27.74 41.42
N ASN A 182 -0.63 -28.93 40.90
CA ASN A 182 -1.17 -30.23 41.28
C ASN A 182 -2.72 -30.30 41.32
N LYS A 183 -3.41 -29.49 40.51
CA LYS A 183 -4.86 -29.56 40.32
C LYS A 183 -5.18 -30.49 39.15
N ILE A 184 -6.29 -31.23 39.25
CA ILE A 184 -6.84 -32.01 38.13
C ILE A 184 -7.12 -31.05 36.96
N CYS A 185 -6.68 -31.42 35.76
CA CYS A 185 -6.78 -30.61 34.54
C CYS A 185 -6.29 -29.17 34.75
N SER A 186 -5.20 -29.00 35.52
CA SER A 186 -4.61 -27.72 35.95
C SER A 186 -5.56 -26.74 36.68
N GLY A 187 -6.80 -27.15 36.97
CA GLY A 187 -7.88 -26.25 37.39
C GLY A 187 -8.59 -25.51 36.26
N HIS A 188 -8.35 -25.92 35.00
CA HIS A 188 -8.79 -25.31 33.75
C HIS A 188 -9.58 -26.28 32.86
N GLY A 189 -10.28 -27.23 33.47
CA GLY A 189 -11.10 -28.22 32.76
C GLY A 189 -11.78 -29.23 33.70
N SER A 190 -12.64 -30.07 33.14
CA SER A 190 -13.28 -31.20 33.82
C SER A 190 -12.64 -32.53 33.41
N CYS A 191 -12.46 -33.43 34.37
CA CYS A 191 -12.06 -34.81 34.12
C CYS A 191 -13.26 -35.62 33.60
N ASN A 192 -13.15 -36.22 32.41
CA ASN A 192 -14.22 -37.04 31.84
C ASN A 192 -14.07 -38.54 32.22
N PRO A 193 -15.11 -39.38 32.02
CA PRO A 193 -15.07 -40.81 32.36
C PRO A 193 -14.07 -41.66 31.57
N ARG A 194 -13.28 -41.09 30.65
CA ARG A 194 -12.18 -41.76 29.93
C ARG A 194 -10.80 -41.32 30.45
N ASN A 195 -10.73 -40.64 31.59
CA ASN A 195 -9.53 -40.03 32.16
C ASN A 195 -8.89 -38.93 31.29
N LEU A 196 -9.64 -38.34 30.36
CA LEU A 196 -9.21 -37.20 29.56
C LEU A 196 -9.70 -35.89 30.18
N CYS A 197 -8.86 -34.86 30.13
CA CYS A 197 -9.22 -33.51 30.53
C CYS A 197 -9.97 -32.77 29.41
N GLU A 198 -11.20 -32.36 29.68
CA GLU A 198 -12.01 -31.50 28.83
C GLU A 198 -11.80 -30.04 29.28
N CYS A 199 -10.95 -29.31 28.55
CA CYS A 199 -10.50 -27.98 28.95
C CYS A 199 -11.55 -26.89 28.78
N ASP A 200 -11.43 -25.81 29.56
CA ASP A 200 -12.20 -24.59 29.36
C ASP A 200 -11.86 -23.91 28.01
N ALA A 201 -12.75 -23.03 27.55
CA ALA A 201 -12.66 -22.42 26.21
C ALA A 201 -11.38 -21.59 25.96
N ARG A 202 -10.57 -21.30 26.98
CA ARG A 202 -9.28 -20.58 26.86
C ARG A 202 -8.06 -21.49 27.01
N HIS A 203 -8.23 -22.77 27.33
CA HIS A 203 -7.12 -23.70 27.59
C HIS A 203 -7.14 -24.94 26.69
N PHE A 204 -6.00 -25.61 26.59
CA PHE A 204 -5.77 -26.85 25.84
C PHE A 204 -4.52 -27.59 26.35
N GLY A 205 -4.12 -28.63 25.64
CA GLY A 205 -3.07 -29.56 26.06
C GLY A 205 -3.63 -30.69 26.93
N PHE A 206 -2.77 -31.67 27.24
CA PHE A 206 -3.17 -32.91 27.93
C PHE A 206 -3.73 -32.69 29.34
N ASP A 207 -3.25 -31.66 30.03
CA ASP A 207 -3.61 -31.29 31.41
C ASP A 207 -4.26 -29.90 31.51
N CYS A 208 -4.68 -29.31 30.38
CA CYS A 208 -5.22 -27.94 30.30
C CYS A 208 -4.29 -26.84 30.87
N SER A 209 -2.97 -27.05 30.92
CA SER A 209 -2.01 -26.03 31.37
C SER A 209 -1.78 -24.92 30.34
N GLN A 210 -1.92 -25.22 29.04
CA GLN A 210 -1.61 -24.30 27.94
C GLN A 210 -2.82 -23.43 27.62
N LYS A 211 -2.60 -22.12 27.45
CA LYS A 211 -3.63 -21.16 27.01
C LYS A 211 -3.65 -21.07 25.49
N ARG A 212 -4.84 -20.94 24.91
CA ARG A 212 -5.05 -20.67 23.48
C ARG A 212 -4.76 -19.21 23.19
N CYS A 213 -4.03 -18.90 22.13
CA CYS A 213 -3.88 -17.51 21.69
C CYS A 213 -5.10 -17.03 20.88
N PRO A 214 -5.22 -15.70 20.68
CA PRO A 214 -6.24 -15.14 19.80
C PRO A 214 -6.11 -15.66 18.36
N LEU A 215 -7.26 -16.03 17.79
CA LEU A 215 -7.38 -16.33 16.36
C LEU A 215 -7.66 -15.04 15.59
N GLY A 216 -7.05 -14.89 14.41
CA GLY A 216 -7.31 -13.81 13.47
C GLY A 216 -7.30 -14.32 12.02
N PRO A 217 -7.80 -13.56 11.03
CA PRO A 217 -7.77 -13.97 9.63
C PRO A 217 -6.34 -14.29 9.19
N ALA A 218 -6.13 -15.39 8.47
CA ALA A 218 -4.78 -15.79 8.07
C ALA A 218 -4.19 -14.80 7.05
N TRP A 219 -3.00 -14.25 7.33
CA TRP A 219 -2.22 -13.50 6.34
C TRP A 219 -1.77 -14.39 5.18
N VAL A 220 -1.45 -15.64 5.48
CA VAL A 220 -1.18 -16.69 4.49
C VAL A 220 -1.68 -18.04 5.04
N ALA A 221 -2.50 -18.71 4.25
CA ALA A 221 -2.89 -20.10 4.39
C ALA A 221 -3.12 -20.71 3.00
N PRO A 222 -3.15 -22.05 2.84
CA PRO A 222 -3.68 -22.66 1.62
C PRO A 222 -5.19 -22.37 1.52
N ALA A 223 -5.67 -22.16 0.29
CA ALA A 223 -7.09 -22.05 0.04
C ALA A 223 -7.80 -23.38 0.35
N ARG A 224 -8.98 -23.32 0.97
CA ARG A 224 -9.83 -24.48 1.29
C ARG A 224 -11.05 -24.60 0.37
N ALA A 225 -11.45 -23.49 -0.23
CA ALA A 225 -12.50 -23.38 -1.23
C ALA A 225 -12.26 -22.12 -2.08
N THR A 226 -13.09 -21.93 -3.10
CA THR A 226 -13.20 -20.62 -3.78
C THR A 226 -13.47 -19.53 -2.76
N ASP A 227 -12.66 -18.48 -2.79
CA ASP A 227 -12.70 -17.31 -1.90
C ASP A 227 -12.50 -17.59 -0.38
N ASP A 228 -12.06 -18.80 0.01
CA ASP A 228 -11.65 -19.13 1.39
C ASP A 228 -10.15 -19.47 1.46
N ALA A 229 -9.32 -18.45 1.67
CA ALA A 229 -7.88 -18.57 1.97
C ALA A 229 -7.44 -17.79 3.23
N HIS A 230 -8.38 -17.17 3.93
CA HIS A 230 -8.13 -16.23 5.05
C HIS A 230 -8.89 -16.62 6.32
N TYR A 231 -9.25 -17.90 6.46
CA TYR A 231 -9.92 -18.45 7.65
C TYR A 231 -9.16 -18.14 8.96
N PRO A 232 -9.85 -18.10 10.12
CA PRO A 232 -9.19 -17.79 11.39
C PRO A 232 -8.12 -18.81 11.78
N VAL A 233 -6.91 -18.31 12.09
CA VAL A 233 -5.75 -19.08 12.56
C VAL A 233 -5.11 -18.38 13.75
N GLU A 234 -4.34 -19.13 14.53
CA GLU A 234 -3.63 -18.60 15.69
C GLU A 234 -2.58 -17.57 15.24
N CYS A 235 -2.59 -16.39 15.87
CA CYS A 235 -1.69 -15.28 15.55
C CYS A 235 -1.63 -14.90 14.05
N SER A 236 -2.73 -15.11 13.30
CA SER A 236 -2.87 -14.80 11.86
C SER A 236 -1.77 -15.37 10.95
N ASN A 237 -1.01 -16.37 11.41
CA ASN A 237 0.24 -16.83 10.79
C ASN A 237 1.28 -15.69 10.58
N LYS A 238 1.32 -14.68 11.47
CA LYS A 238 2.31 -13.59 11.56
C LYS A 238 2.74 -13.28 13.01
N GLY A 239 2.92 -14.34 13.79
CA GLY A 239 3.42 -14.27 15.15
C GLY A 239 3.51 -15.64 15.80
N VAL A 240 4.19 -15.70 16.92
CA VAL A 240 4.32 -16.90 17.76
C VAL A 240 3.39 -16.77 18.96
N CYS A 241 2.61 -17.82 19.24
CA CYS A 241 1.80 -17.88 20.45
C CYS A 241 2.67 -18.16 21.67
N ASP A 242 2.59 -17.30 22.69
CA ASP A 242 2.97 -17.66 24.05
C ASP A 242 1.82 -18.42 24.71
N TYR A 243 1.99 -19.74 24.86
CA TYR A 243 1.00 -20.63 25.47
C TYR A 243 0.96 -20.55 27.01
N GLU A 244 1.90 -19.86 27.67
CA GLU A 244 1.87 -19.59 29.11
C GLU A 244 1.12 -18.28 29.42
N GLU A 245 1.24 -17.26 28.58
CA GLU A 245 0.50 -16.00 28.69
C GLU A 245 -0.89 -16.05 28.03
N GLY A 246 -1.02 -16.74 26.90
CA GLY A 246 -2.20 -16.75 26.03
C GLY A 246 -2.23 -15.57 25.06
N ALA A 247 -1.05 -15.11 24.60
CA ALA A 247 -0.87 -13.90 23.82
C ALA A 247 0.08 -14.11 22.63
N CYS A 248 -0.17 -13.42 21.52
CA CYS A 248 0.68 -13.48 20.34
C CYS A 248 1.85 -12.48 20.43
N THR A 249 3.07 -12.95 20.26
CA THR A 249 4.24 -12.10 19.92
C THR A 249 4.31 -12.00 18.40
N CYS A 250 4.14 -10.80 17.86
CA CYS A 250 4.02 -10.59 16.41
C CYS A 250 5.36 -10.48 15.67
N ASP A 251 5.34 -10.87 14.40
CA ASP A 251 6.44 -10.63 13.47
C ASP A 251 6.62 -9.11 13.21
N GLU A 252 7.82 -8.68 12.82
CA GLU A 252 8.12 -7.26 12.58
C GLU A 252 7.20 -6.67 11.49
N GLY A 253 6.60 -5.52 11.78
CA GLY A 253 5.60 -4.86 10.92
C GLY A 253 4.16 -5.34 11.09
N PHE A 254 3.88 -6.31 11.99
CA PHE A 254 2.53 -6.80 12.28
C PHE A 254 2.09 -6.51 13.72
N VAL A 255 0.83 -6.11 13.89
CA VAL A 255 0.26 -5.73 15.20
C VAL A 255 -1.21 -6.14 15.35
N GLY A 256 -1.70 -6.06 16.58
CA GLY A 256 -3.03 -6.52 16.97
C GLY A 256 -2.96 -7.78 17.84
N SER A 257 -4.04 -8.12 18.52
CA SER A 257 -4.08 -9.24 19.48
C SER A 257 -3.79 -10.61 18.85
N ALA A 258 -4.01 -10.74 17.54
CA ALA A 258 -3.69 -11.90 16.73
C ALA A 258 -2.70 -11.56 15.61
N CYS A 259 -1.95 -10.46 15.70
CA CYS A 259 -1.02 -10.00 14.64
C CYS A 259 -1.70 -9.77 13.27
N GLN A 260 -3.00 -9.48 13.30
CA GLN A 260 -3.86 -9.53 12.11
C GLN A 260 -3.74 -8.32 11.17
N ARG A 261 -3.10 -7.22 11.59
CA ARG A 261 -2.94 -6.03 10.73
C ARG A 261 -1.48 -5.58 10.64
N LEU A 262 -1.15 -4.84 9.58
CA LEU A 262 0.13 -4.15 9.50
C LEU A 262 0.20 -3.00 10.52
N GLU A 263 1.43 -2.68 10.94
CA GLU A 263 1.74 -1.42 11.60
C GLU A 263 1.91 -0.30 10.57
N CYS A 264 1.43 0.91 10.88
CA CYS A 264 1.70 2.06 10.04
C CYS A 264 3.15 2.53 10.22
N PRO A 265 3.90 2.74 9.12
CA PRO A 265 5.32 3.05 9.19
C PRO A 265 5.58 4.31 10.02
N HIS A 266 6.47 4.18 10.99
CA HIS A 266 6.92 5.25 11.90
C HIS A 266 5.78 6.05 12.57
N ALA A 267 4.60 5.44 12.77
CA ALA A 267 3.38 6.12 13.22
C ALA A 267 3.02 7.37 12.38
N CYS A 268 3.35 7.32 11.10
CA CYS A 268 3.19 8.39 10.11
C CYS A 268 3.92 9.71 10.47
N ASP A 269 5.05 9.62 11.19
CA ASP A 269 5.90 10.73 11.67
C ASP A 269 5.15 11.86 12.41
N GLY A 270 3.94 11.57 12.93
CA GLY A 270 3.00 12.59 13.42
C GLY A 270 2.51 13.59 12.35
N ALA A 271 2.92 13.41 11.10
CA ALA A 271 2.56 14.20 9.93
C ALA A 271 1.34 13.63 9.18
N GLY A 272 1.09 12.32 9.25
CA GLY A 272 -0.08 11.67 8.66
C GLY A 272 -1.13 11.17 9.65
N GLN A 273 -2.12 10.44 9.12
CA GLN A 273 -3.05 9.60 9.87
C GLN A 273 -2.82 8.13 9.46
N CYS A 274 -2.62 7.26 10.44
CA CYS A 274 -2.62 5.82 10.22
C CYS A 274 -4.05 5.35 9.95
N LEU A 275 -4.31 4.75 8.79
CA LEU A 275 -5.62 4.26 8.35
C LEU A 275 -5.49 2.90 7.68
N SER A 276 -6.52 2.06 7.81
CA SER A 276 -6.71 0.89 6.95
C SER A 276 -7.09 1.28 5.52
N LEU A 277 -6.96 0.35 4.56
CA LEU A 277 -7.50 0.53 3.20
C LEU A 277 -9.01 0.87 3.20
N LYS A 278 -9.77 0.27 4.12
CA LYS A 278 -11.21 0.54 4.32
C LYS A 278 -11.50 1.96 4.79
N GLU A 279 -10.76 2.43 5.78
CA GLU A 279 -10.88 3.81 6.25
C GLU A 279 -10.39 4.81 5.20
N LEU A 280 -9.30 4.51 4.49
CA LEU A 280 -8.81 5.32 3.36
C LEU A 280 -9.90 5.45 2.29
N SER A 281 -10.47 4.34 1.82
CA SER A 281 -11.57 4.31 0.85
C SER A 281 -12.77 5.13 1.33
N ALA A 282 -13.22 4.92 2.58
CA ALA A 282 -14.33 5.65 3.16
C ALA A 282 -14.09 7.17 3.21
N THR A 283 -12.85 7.64 3.34
CA THR A 283 -12.53 9.08 3.37
C THR A 283 -12.71 9.79 2.02
N TYR A 284 -12.94 9.08 0.92
CA TYR A 284 -13.21 9.65 -0.41
C TYR A 284 -14.64 9.42 -0.91
N ALA A 285 -15.43 8.55 -0.27
CA ALA A 285 -16.70 8.06 -0.79
C ALA A 285 -17.90 8.97 -0.47
N VAL A 286 -18.42 9.67 -1.48
CA VAL A 286 -19.60 10.56 -1.40
C VAL A 286 -20.76 10.05 -2.29
N GLY A 287 -21.29 8.89 -1.94
CA GLY A 287 -22.51 8.34 -2.55
C GLY A 287 -22.31 7.00 -3.24
N SER A 288 -21.96 7.01 -4.52
CA SER A 288 -21.87 5.81 -5.37
C SER A 288 -20.42 5.50 -5.78
N GLU A 289 -19.47 5.85 -4.92
CA GLU A 289 -18.04 5.68 -5.16
C GLU A 289 -17.59 4.23 -5.01
N PRO A 290 -16.45 3.87 -5.63
CA PRO A 290 -15.63 2.74 -5.21
C PRO A 290 -15.42 2.69 -3.69
N LEU A 291 -16.10 1.74 -3.05
CA LEU A 291 -15.81 1.33 -1.67
C LEU A 291 -14.89 0.11 -1.67
N TYR A 292 -14.06 0.01 -0.64
CA TYR A 292 -13.16 -1.11 -0.39
C TYR A 292 -13.38 -1.59 1.04
N ASP A 293 -14.46 -2.34 1.26
CA ASP A 293 -14.99 -2.58 2.61
C ASP A 293 -15.20 -4.06 2.97
N SER A 294 -15.07 -4.96 1.99
CA SER A 294 -15.50 -6.36 2.07
C SER A 294 -14.49 -7.36 1.49
N VAL A 295 -13.32 -6.91 1.03
CA VAL A 295 -12.16 -7.77 0.72
C VAL A 295 -11.35 -8.01 2.00
N TRP A 296 -10.68 -9.16 2.11
CA TRP A 296 -9.99 -9.62 3.33
C TRP A 296 -8.97 -8.61 3.88
N ASP A 297 -8.19 -7.98 3.02
CA ASP A 297 -7.10 -7.05 3.29
C ASP A 297 -7.58 -5.62 3.63
N ALA A 298 -8.85 -5.30 3.37
CA ALA A 298 -9.43 -3.99 3.62
C ALA A 298 -9.27 -3.52 5.08
N GLU A 299 -9.25 -4.46 6.04
CA GLU A 299 -9.03 -4.23 7.48
C GLU A 299 -7.67 -4.77 7.99
N MET A 300 -6.82 -5.30 7.10
CA MET A 300 -5.52 -5.90 7.45
C MET A 300 -4.35 -5.02 6.99
N ILE A 301 -4.45 -4.41 5.81
CA ILE A 301 -3.45 -3.48 5.28
C ILE A 301 -3.71 -2.07 5.80
N TYR A 302 -2.66 -1.47 6.34
CA TYR A 302 -2.63 -0.12 6.91
C TYR A 302 -1.51 0.70 6.28
N GLY A 303 -1.70 2.02 6.24
CA GLY A 303 -0.71 2.97 5.75
C GLY A 303 -1.03 4.41 6.15
N CYS A 304 -0.19 5.34 5.68
CA CYS A 304 -0.20 6.71 6.16
C CYS A 304 -0.86 7.69 5.19
N LYS A 305 -2.01 8.24 5.58
CA LYS A 305 -2.64 9.36 4.87
C LYS A 305 -2.01 10.69 5.32
N CYS A 306 -1.10 11.21 4.51
CA CYS A 306 -0.35 12.43 4.86
C CYS A 306 -1.18 13.71 4.88
N ARG A 307 -0.79 14.66 5.74
CA ARG A 307 -1.34 16.02 5.80
C ARG A 307 -0.79 16.87 4.65
N LYS A 308 -1.57 17.83 4.13
CA LYS A 308 -1.12 18.74 3.05
C LYS A 308 0.23 19.38 3.42
N GLY A 309 1.23 19.21 2.54
CA GLY A 309 2.62 19.61 2.76
C GLY A 309 3.58 18.47 3.13
N TYR A 310 3.08 17.24 3.32
CA TYR A 310 3.88 16.03 3.57
C TYR A 310 3.47 14.89 2.63
N HIS A 311 4.41 13.97 2.37
CA HIS A 311 4.29 12.82 1.46
C HIS A 311 5.40 11.78 1.76
N ALA A 312 5.57 10.80 0.87
CA ALA A 312 6.21 9.50 1.12
C ALA A 312 5.34 8.57 2.00
N TYR A 313 5.68 7.29 1.99
CA TYR A 313 4.91 6.20 2.59
C TYR A 313 4.68 6.33 4.12
N ASP A 314 5.57 7.03 4.82
CA ASP A 314 5.57 7.35 6.25
C ASP A 314 5.20 8.81 6.57
N CYS A 315 5.01 9.65 5.54
CA CYS A 315 4.85 11.10 5.66
C CYS A 315 6.08 11.87 6.20
N SER A 316 7.26 11.26 6.24
CA SER A 316 8.51 11.90 6.68
C SER A 316 8.92 13.09 5.80
N LEU A 317 8.67 13.00 4.48
CA LEU A 317 9.17 13.95 3.49
C LEU A 317 8.20 15.11 3.23
N ARG A 318 8.73 16.32 3.09
CA ARG A 318 7.97 17.53 2.77
C ARG A 318 7.69 17.66 1.28
N SER A 319 6.47 18.02 0.95
CA SER A 319 6.07 18.38 -0.41
C SER A 319 6.49 19.82 -0.70
N CYS A 320 7.31 20.04 -1.74
CA CYS A 320 7.62 21.39 -2.21
C CYS A 320 6.39 22.10 -2.81
N PRO A 321 6.46 23.45 -2.95
CA PRO A 321 5.54 24.18 -3.82
C PRO A 321 5.44 23.56 -5.22
N ARG A 322 4.23 23.63 -5.76
CA ARG A 322 3.89 23.19 -7.11
C ARG A 322 3.43 24.39 -7.93
N GLY A 323 3.56 24.29 -9.24
CA GLY A 323 3.21 25.38 -10.14
C GLY A 323 3.05 24.94 -11.59
N ASP A 324 2.65 25.91 -12.41
CA ASP A 324 2.50 25.82 -13.85
C ASP A 324 3.84 26.13 -14.53
N ASP A 325 4.16 25.45 -15.63
CA ASP A 325 5.44 25.65 -16.32
C ASP A 325 5.47 27.08 -16.94
N PRO A 326 6.46 27.94 -16.63
CA PRO A 326 6.43 29.33 -17.07
C PRO A 326 6.61 29.53 -18.58
N LEU A 327 6.87 28.45 -19.34
CA LEU A 327 7.09 28.47 -20.79
C LEU A 327 6.01 27.72 -21.58
N THR A 328 5.04 27.09 -20.90
CA THR A 328 3.81 26.60 -21.54
C THR A 328 2.80 27.73 -21.68
N THR A 329 1.98 27.70 -22.74
CA THR A 329 1.09 28.81 -23.11
C THR A 329 -0.22 28.30 -23.72
N GLY A 330 -1.27 29.14 -23.70
CA GLY A 330 -2.60 28.79 -24.22
C GLY A 330 -3.41 27.82 -23.33
N GLN A 331 -2.85 27.42 -22.19
CA GLN A 331 -3.47 26.54 -21.21
C GLN A 331 -4.65 27.20 -20.47
N LYS A 332 -5.47 26.36 -19.82
CA LYS A 332 -6.67 26.79 -19.12
C LYS A 332 -6.68 26.28 -17.67
N ASN A 333 -7.24 27.10 -16.79
CA ASN A 333 -7.64 26.69 -15.45
C ASN A 333 -8.79 25.67 -15.57
N GLU A 334 -8.91 24.75 -14.60
CA GLU A 334 -10.14 23.96 -14.45
C GLU A 334 -11.30 24.92 -14.11
N VAL A 335 -12.44 24.73 -14.76
CA VAL A 335 -13.69 25.44 -14.44
C VAL A 335 -14.82 24.42 -14.34
N GLN A 336 -15.26 24.13 -13.12
CA GLN A 336 -16.44 23.29 -12.88
C GLN A 336 -17.67 24.16 -12.69
N ILE A 337 -18.84 23.65 -13.05
CA ILE A 337 -20.10 24.40 -13.01
C ILE A 337 -21.05 23.74 -12.02
N VAL A 338 -21.67 24.53 -11.15
CA VAL A 338 -22.83 24.12 -10.34
C VAL A 338 -24.06 24.89 -10.81
N GLN A 339 -25.21 24.23 -10.87
CA GLN A 339 -26.51 24.84 -11.14
C GLN A 339 -27.49 24.40 -10.06
N CYS A 340 -28.21 25.37 -9.47
CA CYS A 340 -29.31 25.11 -8.56
C CYS A 340 -30.58 25.86 -8.97
N THR A 341 -31.73 25.18 -8.91
CA THR A 341 -33.06 25.72 -9.26
C THR A 341 -34.04 25.76 -8.08
N ALA A 342 -33.60 25.37 -6.89
CA ALA A 342 -34.45 25.24 -5.70
C ALA A 342 -35.04 26.57 -5.19
N THR A 343 -36.24 26.48 -4.62
CA THR A 343 -36.98 27.60 -4.01
C THR A 343 -36.86 27.67 -2.49
N GLY A 344 -36.19 26.72 -1.85
CA GLY A 344 -35.91 26.74 -0.41
C GLY A 344 -34.94 25.66 0.05
N GLY A 345 -34.51 25.76 1.31
CA GLY A 345 -33.69 24.74 1.98
C GLY A 345 -32.19 24.88 1.70
N SER A 346 -31.51 23.75 1.53
CA SER A 346 -30.05 23.69 1.37
C SER A 346 -29.61 22.42 0.64
N PHE A 347 -28.41 22.40 0.09
CA PHE A 347 -27.78 21.19 -0.44
C PHE A 347 -26.39 21.01 0.16
N PHE A 348 -25.84 19.80 0.05
CA PHE A 348 -24.44 19.56 0.40
C PHE A 348 -23.59 19.63 -0.86
N LEU A 349 -22.46 20.35 -0.79
CA LEU A 349 -21.43 20.36 -1.81
C LEU A 349 -20.20 19.63 -1.27
N PHE A 350 -19.69 18.68 -2.04
CA PHE A 350 -18.53 17.86 -1.69
C PHE A 350 -17.45 17.92 -2.76
N PHE A 351 -16.20 17.76 -2.33
CA PHE A 351 -15.00 17.67 -3.13
C PHE A 351 -14.00 16.75 -2.41
N SER A 352 -13.46 15.76 -3.11
CA SER A 352 -12.45 14.82 -2.56
C SER A 352 -12.85 14.18 -1.22
N GLY A 353 -14.11 13.73 -1.10
CA GLY A 353 -14.64 13.10 0.12
C GLY A 353 -15.15 14.06 1.20
N GLN A 354 -14.77 15.33 1.15
CA GLN A 354 -15.09 16.34 2.17
C GLN A 354 -16.15 17.33 1.66
N GLY A 355 -16.95 17.94 2.52
CA GLY A 355 -18.02 18.83 2.05
C GLY A 355 -18.67 19.70 3.11
N ALA A 356 -19.50 20.63 2.66
CA ALA A 356 -20.20 21.62 3.46
C ALA A 356 -21.65 21.81 3.01
N GLN A 357 -22.51 22.30 3.91
CA GLN A 357 -23.90 22.63 3.62
C GLN A 357 -24.02 24.04 3.04
N VAL A 358 -24.73 24.18 1.93
CA VAL A 358 -24.94 25.41 1.17
C VAL A 358 -26.41 25.82 1.23
N PRO A 359 -26.77 26.96 1.84
CA PRO A 359 -28.12 27.52 1.76
C PRO A 359 -28.53 27.85 0.32
N PHE A 360 -29.79 27.63 -0.03
CA PHE A 360 -30.30 27.89 -1.38
C PHE A 360 -30.16 29.36 -1.81
N ASP A 361 -30.31 30.27 -0.86
CA ASP A 361 -30.29 31.73 -1.00
C ASP A 361 -28.90 32.34 -0.76
N ALA A 362 -27.86 31.52 -0.58
CA ALA A 362 -26.50 32.01 -0.34
C ALA A 362 -26.04 32.97 -1.45
N THR A 363 -25.53 34.13 -1.06
CA THR A 363 -24.90 35.09 -1.98
C THR A 363 -23.53 34.61 -2.45
N LEU A 364 -22.98 35.22 -3.51
CA LEU A 364 -21.69 34.84 -4.09
C LEU A 364 -20.54 34.84 -3.06
N SER A 365 -20.48 35.85 -2.18
CA SER A 365 -19.47 35.93 -1.12
C SER A 365 -19.66 34.84 -0.06
N GLN A 366 -20.89 34.62 0.40
CA GLN A 366 -21.20 33.54 1.35
C GLN A 366 -20.84 32.17 0.77
N PHE A 367 -21.18 31.91 -0.50
CA PHE A 367 -20.84 30.65 -1.17
C PHE A 367 -19.33 30.46 -1.30
N GLN A 368 -18.57 31.49 -1.69
CA GLN A 368 -17.11 31.40 -1.74
C GLN A 368 -16.47 31.21 -0.35
N SER A 369 -17.05 31.80 0.71
CA SER A 369 -16.66 31.51 2.09
C SER A 369 -16.98 30.07 2.51
N ILE A 370 -18.13 29.51 2.09
CA ILE A 370 -18.48 28.11 2.40
C ILE A 370 -17.53 27.13 1.70
N LEU A 371 -17.17 27.36 0.42
CA LEU A 371 -16.16 26.55 -0.26
C LEU A 371 -14.81 26.56 0.49
N ALA A 372 -14.41 27.71 1.02
CA ALA A 372 -13.19 27.86 1.82
C ALA A 372 -13.24 27.18 3.20
N THR A 373 -14.39 26.63 3.64
CA THR A 373 -14.47 25.80 4.86
C THR A 373 -14.28 24.30 4.59
N ILE A 374 -14.35 23.86 3.32
CA ILE A 374 -14.20 22.45 2.97
C ILE A 374 -12.71 22.05 3.10
N PRO A 375 -12.36 21.04 3.93
CA PRO A 375 -10.97 20.62 4.11
C PRO A 375 -10.29 20.23 2.79
N ASN A 376 -9.07 20.75 2.58
CA ASN A 376 -8.25 20.59 1.38
C ASN A 376 -8.87 21.11 0.05
N PHE A 377 -9.94 21.91 0.10
CA PHE A 377 -10.48 22.54 -1.10
C PHE A 377 -9.49 23.55 -1.69
N PRO A 378 -9.20 23.52 -3.01
CA PRO A 378 -8.30 24.47 -3.67
C PRO A 378 -8.72 25.94 -3.55
N ARG A 379 -7.81 26.86 -3.83
CA ARG A 379 -8.19 28.27 -3.97
C ARG A 379 -8.96 28.43 -5.28
N VAL A 380 -10.21 28.90 -5.18
CA VAL A 380 -11.09 29.12 -6.33
C VAL A 380 -11.55 30.57 -6.45
N LYS A 381 -11.89 30.95 -7.68
CA LYS A 381 -12.62 32.16 -8.02
C LYS A 381 -14.02 31.75 -8.47
N VAL A 382 -15.05 32.25 -7.78
CA VAL A 382 -16.45 31.97 -8.13
C VAL A 382 -17.05 33.13 -8.92
N SER A 383 -17.88 32.81 -9.93
CA SER A 383 -18.74 33.77 -10.60
C SER A 383 -20.14 33.19 -10.84
N PHE A 384 -21.17 34.04 -10.80
CA PHE A 384 -22.56 33.66 -11.09
C PHE A 384 -22.95 34.02 -12.52
N GLY A 385 -23.89 33.27 -13.08
CA GLY A 385 -24.37 33.43 -14.45
C GLY A 385 -25.39 34.56 -14.59
N GLY A 386 -25.10 35.53 -15.45
CA GLY A 386 -26.06 36.58 -15.84
C GLY A 386 -26.33 37.56 -14.69
N THR A 387 -27.56 37.58 -14.20
CA THR A 387 -28.06 38.54 -13.19
C THR A 387 -28.43 37.88 -11.85
N ALA A 388 -28.11 36.60 -11.66
CA ALA A 388 -28.39 35.88 -10.42
C ALA A 388 -27.65 36.49 -9.22
N LYS A 389 -28.34 36.62 -8.09
CA LYS A 389 -27.79 37.15 -6.82
C LYS A 389 -27.51 36.05 -5.78
N THR A 390 -28.11 34.89 -5.98
CA THR A 390 -28.16 33.75 -5.06
C THR A 390 -27.73 32.46 -5.77
N VAL A 391 -27.22 31.49 -5.02
CA VAL A 391 -26.79 30.18 -5.54
C VAL A 391 -27.91 29.49 -6.32
N CYS A 392 -29.10 29.36 -5.72
CA CYS A 392 -30.28 28.83 -6.39
C CYS A 392 -31.12 29.96 -7.01
N SER A 393 -31.68 29.70 -8.19
CA SER A 393 -32.58 30.62 -8.90
C SER A 393 -33.58 29.83 -9.75
N SER A 394 -34.88 30.06 -9.51
CA SER A 394 -35.98 29.36 -10.18
C SER A 394 -36.46 30.02 -11.47
N ALA A 395 -36.18 31.31 -11.67
CA ALA A 395 -36.60 32.06 -12.87
C ALA A 395 -35.61 31.93 -14.04
N THR A 396 -34.31 31.91 -13.73
CA THR A 396 -33.22 31.63 -14.68
C THR A 396 -32.18 30.78 -13.96
N ALA A 397 -31.77 29.67 -14.57
CA ALA A 397 -30.78 28.77 -14.00
C ALA A 397 -29.43 29.49 -13.80
N ASN A 398 -28.99 29.65 -12.54
CA ASN A 398 -27.69 30.24 -12.26
C ASN A 398 -26.58 29.25 -12.65
N ALA A 399 -25.77 29.64 -13.64
CA ALA A 399 -24.51 28.96 -13.95
C ALA A 399 -23.43 29.46 -12.98
N ILE A 400 -23.17 28.73 -11.89
CA ILE A 400 -22.11 29.05 -10.94
C ILE A 400 -20.81 28.47 -11.49
N LEU A 401 -19.92 29.31 -12.01
CA LEU A 401 -18.61 28.88 -12.47
C LEU A 401 -17.62 28.94 -11.31
N ILE A 402 -17.01 27.80 -11.01
CA ILE A 402 -15.97 27.62 -9.98
C ILE A 402 -14.66 27.40 -10.73
N GLU A 403 -13.87 28.47 -10.87
CA GLU A 403 -12.56 28.47 -11.53
C GLU A 403 -11.47 28.16 -10.50
N PHE A 404 -10.67 27.13 -10.76
CA PHE A 404 -9.56 26.72 -9.90
C PHE A 404 -8.32 27.58 -10.23
N ILE A 405 -7.98 28.48 -9.31
CA ILE A 405 -6.91 29.49 -9.47
C ILE A 405 -5.61 29.10 -8.75
N TYR A 406 -5.56 27.87 -8.26
CA TYR A 406 -4.45 27.22 -7.55
C TYR A 406 -4.76 25.73 -7.46
N ASP A 407 -3.76 24.89 -7.17
CA ASP A 407 -3.86 23.42 -7.30
C ASP A 407 -4.33 23.06 -8.72
N PHE A 408 -3.49 23.33 -9.73
CA PHE A 408 -3.82 23.29 -11.16
C PHE A 408 -3.98 21.85 -11.73
N GLY A 409 -4.21 21.75 -13.05
CA GLY A 409 -4.50 20.49 -13.75
C GLY A 409 -5.97 20.04 -13.58
N PRO A 410 -6.34 18.87 -14.15
CA PRO A 410 -7.68 18.31 -14.03
C PRO A 410 -8.05 18.01 -12.57
N GLN A 411 -9.21 18.49 -12.11
CA GLN A 411 -9.62 18.34 -10.71
C GLN A 411 -10.65 17.22 -10.48
N PRO A 412 -10.69 16.63 -9.28
CA PRO A 412 -11.80 15.79 -8.85
C PRO A 412 -13.17 16.47 -9.09
N PRO A 413 -14.18 15.78 -9.64
CA PRO A 413 -15.49 16.37 -9.84
C PRO A 413 -16.16 16.78 -8.53
N ILE A 414 -16.59 18.04 -8.44
CA ILE A 414 -17.47 18.54 -7.38
C ILE A 414 -18.80 17.76 -7.44
N LYS A 415 -19.23 17.26 -6.28
CA LYS A 415 -20.51 16.55 -6.13
C LYS A 415 -21.49 17.40 -5.32
N VAL A 416 -22.75 17.36 -5.71
CA VAL A 416 -23.82 18.13 -5.06
C VAL A 416 -25.02 17.25 -4.78
N MET A 417 -25.55 17.34 -3.56
CA MET A 417 -26.62 16.47 -3.08
C MET A 417 -27.74 17.29 -2.45
N GLY A 418 -28.89 17.34 -3.12
CA GLY A 418 -30.12 17.93 -2.58
C GLY A 418 -30.84 17.05 -1.55
N SER A 419 -30.47 15.77 -1.49
CA SER A 419 -30.94 14.79 -0.51
C SER A 419 -29.76 13.93 -0.06
N LEU A 420 -29.68 13.60 1.22
CA LEU A 420 -28.60 12.81 1.83
C LEU A 420 -29.18 11.76 2.78
N LYS A 421 -28.74 10.50 2.65
CA LYS A 421 -29.25 9.34 3.42
C LYS A 421 -30.80 9.24 3.45
N GLY A 422 -31.44 9.51 2.30
CA GLY A 422 -32.90 9.47 2.14
C GLY A 422 -33.65 10.72 2.63
N VAL A 423 -32.99 11.63 3.36
CA VAL A 423 -33.59 12.91 3.80
C VAL A 423 -33.39 13.97 2.72
N ALA A 424 -34.46 14.65 2.31
CA ALA A 424 -34.39 15.79 1.40
C ALA A 424 -34.06 17.08 2.17
N TYR A 425 -33.10 17.86 1.66
CA TYR A 425 -32.67 19.13 2.23
C TYR A 425 -33.03 20.32 1.33
N LEU A 426 -33.19 20.10 0.02
CA LEU A 426 -33.74 21.09 -0.92
C LEU A 426 -35.27 21.02 -0.98
N THR A 427 -35.88 22.19 -1.16
CA THR A 427 -37.31 22.35 -1.42
C THR A 427 -37.52 22.94 -2.81
N GLY A 428 -38.39 22.33 -3.62
CA GLY A 428 -38.89 22.90 -4.87
C GLY A 428 -37.83 23.17 -5.95
N GLY A 429 -37.10 22.14 -6.37
CA GLY A 429 -36.13 22.21 -7.47
C GLY A 429 -35.05 21.15 -7.32
N SER A 430 -33.91 21.34 -7.98
CA SER A 430 -32.77 20.42 -7.92
C SER A 430 -31.44 21.16 -7.96
N VAL A 431 -30.35 20.41 -7.74
CA VAL A 431 -28.97 20.88 -7.88
C VAL A 431 -28.15 19.86 -8.65
N PHE A 432 -27.29 20.33 -9.55
CA PHE A 432 -26.40 19.52 -10.39
C PHE A 432 -25.03 20.16 -10.50
N ALA A 433 -24.02 19.36 -10.81
CA ALA A 433 -22.65 19.80 -11.08
C ALA A 433 -22.14 19.18 -12.39
N ALA A 434 -21.22 19.88 -13.07
CA ALA A 434 -20.58 19.44 -14.30
C ALA A 434 -19.09 19.81 -14.33
N SER A 435 -18.26 18.87 -14.75
CA SER A 435 -16.81 19.01 -14.94
C SER A 435 -16.39 18.43 -16.30
N ALA A 436 -15.10 18.55 -16.65
CA ALA A 436 -14.47 17.88 -17.79
C ALA A 436 -15.20 18.03 -19.15
N GLY A 437 -15.78 19.20 -19.43
CA GLY A 437 -16.48 19.49 -20.68
C GLY A 437 -18.01 19.31 -20.63
N GLY A 438 -18.56 18.81 -19.52
CA GLY A 438 -20.01 18.77 -19.30
C GLY A 438 -20.65 20.17 -19.37
N ILE A 439 -21.84 20.25 -19.97
CA ILE A 439 -22.59 21.49 -20.20
C ILE A 439 -23.71 21.61 -19.15
N LEU A 440 -23.82 22.78 -18.52
CA LEU A 440 -24.82 23.07 -17.48
C LEU A 440 -25.20 24.55 -17.51
N ALA A 441 -26.48 24.87 -17.34
CA ALA A 441 -27.03 26.24 -17.44
C ALA A 441 -26.53 27.07 -18.67
N GLY A 442 -26.35 26.42 -19.83
CA GLY A 442 -25.86 27.07 -21.06
C GLY A 442 -24.38 27.46 -21.05
N ARG A 443 -23.59 26.92 -20.11
CA ARG A 443 -22.14 27.07 -20.03
C ARG A 443 -21.46 25.70 -20.11
N THR A 444 -20.28 25.64 -20.71
CA THR A 444 -19.45 24.42 -20.80
C THR A 444 -18.37 24.49 -19.73
N SER A 445 -18.22 23.42 -18.94
CA SER A 445 -17.10 23.29 -17.99
C SER A 445 -15.78 23.10 -18.74
N VAL A 446 -14.66 23.41 -18.10
CA VAL A 446 -13.33 23.37 -18.71
C VAL A 446 -12.46 22.43 -17.89
N GLN A 447 -11.89 21.41 -18.53
CA GLN A 447 -10.85 20.59 -17.91
C GLN A 447 -9.55 21.41 -17.82
N GLY A 448 -8.91 21.41 -16.64
CA GLY A 448 -7.64 22.11 -16.43
C GLY A 448 -6.51 21.50 -17.27
N THR A 449 -5.70 22.36 -17.91
CA THR A 449 -4.57 21.94 -18.76
C THR A 449 -3.24 22.58 -18.38
N LYS A 450 -3.21 23.36 -17.29
CA LYS A 450 -2.00 23.85 -16.63
C LYS A 450 -1.27 22.69 -15.93
N GLU A 451 0.05 22.73 -15.86
CA GLU A 451 0.83 21.80 -15.04
C GLU A 451 0.59 22.04 -13.54
N TRP A 452 0.78 21.00 -12.73
CA TRP A 452 0.81 21.11 -11.28
C TRP A 452 1.96 20.32 -10.67
N GLU A 453 3.16 20.54 -11.20
CA GLU A 453 4.35 19.77 -10.85
C GLU A 453 5.22 20.47 -9.80
N PHE A 454 5.99 19.67 -9.08
CA PHE A 454 6.94 20.18 -8.10
C PHE A 454 7.91 21.17 -8.76
N CYS A 455 8.06 22.33 -8.14
CA CYS A 455 8.95 23.39 -8.61
C CYS A 455 8.72 23.78 -10.08
N SER A 456 7.46 23.66 -10.56
CA SER A 456 7.02 24.03 -11.91
C SER A 456 7.82 23.36 -13.05
N ASN A 457 8.40 22.18 -12.80
CA ASN A 457 9.40 21.53 -13.67
C ASN A 457 10.63 22.42 -13.99
N ARG A 458 10.96 23.42 -13.16
CA ARG A 458 12.05 24.40 -13.36
C ARG A 458 12.90 24.65 -12.10
N GLY A 459 12.91 23.70 -11.18
CA GLY A 459 13.87 23.59 -10.09
C GLY A 459 13.81 22.22 -9.42
N ASP A 460 14.77 21.96 -8.55
CA ASP A 460 14.83 20.75 -7.73
C ASP A 460 14.03 20.92 -6.45
N CYS A 461 13.35 19.86 -5.99
CA CYS A 461 12.70 19.86 -4.69
C CYS A 461 13.63 19.31 -3.62
N ASN A 462 13.98 20.12 -2.62
CA ASN A 462 14.55 19.59 -1.38
C ASN A 462 13.41 19.04 -0.50
N TYR A 463 13.31 17.71 -0.43
CA TYR A 463 12.25 17.02 0.32
C TYR A 463 12.42 17.06 1.86
N GLU A 464 13.58 17.46 2.39
CA GLU A 464 13.78 17.65 3.84
C GLU A 464 13.21 19.00 4.33
N THR A 465 13.37 20.05 3.51
CA THR A 465 12.95 21.43 3.81
C THR A 465 11.62 21.82 3.16
N GLY A 466 11.21 21.13 2.11
CA GLY A 466 10.03 21.46 1.30
C GLY A 466 10.23 22.72 0.45
N GLN A 467 11.47 23.00 0.02
CA GLN A 467 11.82 24.21 -0.74
C GLN A 467 12.36 23.88 -2.12
N CYS A 468 11.99 24.68 -3.12
CA CYS A 468 12.49 24.56 -4.47
C CYS A 468 13.81 25.32 -4.68
N VAL A 469 14.77 24.68 -5.33
CA VAL A 469 16.01 25.28 -5.82
C VAL A 469 15.87 25.51 -7.33
N CYS A 470 15.58 26.75 -7.73
CA CYS A 470 15.31 27.04 -9.14
C CYS A 470 16.55 26.94 -10.02
N PHE A 471 16.41 26.40 -11.23
CA PHE A 471 17.52 26.31 -12.17
C PHE A 471 17.95 27.70 -12.64
N LEU A 472 19.22 28.06 -12.41
CA LEU A 472 19.78 29.38 -12.77
C LEU A 472 20.66 29.36 -14.03
N ASN A 473 20.99 28.17 -14.53
CA ASN A 473 21.99 27.95 -15.58
C ASN A 473 21.39 27.10 -16.73
N PRO A 474 21.53 27.51 -18.01
CA PRO A 474 22.11 28.78 -18.48
C PRO A 474 21.25 29.99 -18.10
N MET A 475 21.88 31.16 -18.01
CA MET A 475 21.15 32.41 -17.79
C MET A 475 20.48 32.91 -19.10
N PRO A 476 19.26 33.50 -19.04
CA PRO A 476 18.43 33.68 -17.85
C PRO A 476 17.79 32.37 -17.38
N GLY A 477 17.81 32.11 -16.06
CA GLY A 477 17.14 30.95 -15.45
C GLY A 477 15.74 31.28 -14.91
N TYR A 478 15.35 30.60 -13.84
CA TYR A 478 14.00 30.65 -13.27
C TYR A 478 13.98 31.19 -11.84
N ARG A 479 12.81 31.64 -11.37
CA ARG A 479 12.60 32.28 -10.06
C ARG A 479 11.18 32.03 -9.54
N SER A 480 10.98 32.28 -8.25
CA SER A 480 9.68 32.24 -7.56
C SER A 480 8.61 33.12 -8.25
N SER A 481 7.37 32.62 -8.30
CA SER A 481 6.25 33.20 -9.03
C SER A 481 5.07 33.67 -8.14
N ASP A 482 4.06 34.23 -8.79
CA ASP A 482 2.72 34.53 -8.24
C ASP A 482 1.66 33.43 -8.50
N GLY A 483 2.05 32.34 -9.16
CA GLY A 483 1.17 31.29 -9.71
C GLY A 483 0.73 31.53 -11.16
N TYR A 484 1.12 32.64 -11.78
CA TYR A 484 0.68 33.09 -13.11
C TYR A 484 1.82 33.56 -14.02
N GLY A 485 3.04 33.08 -13.78
CA GLY A 485 4.21 33.39 -14.61
C GLY A 485 4.88 34.74 -14.30
N ASN A 486 4.37 35.52 -13.35
CA ASN A 486 4.95 36.80 -12.93
C ASN A 486 5.84 36.59 -11.69
N PRO A 487 6.83 37.45 -11.42
CA PRO A 487 7.64 37.34 -10.21
C PRO A 487 6.78 37.51 -8.94
N GLY A 488 6.93 36.58 -8.00
CA GLY A 488 6.20 36.55 -6.73
C GLY A 488 6.93 35.73 -5.67
N THR A 489 6.24 35.39 -4.58
CA THR A 489 6.84 34.79 -3.37
C THR A 489 6.41 33.35 -3.11
N LEU A 490 5.93 32.61 -4.12
CA LEU A 490 5.41 31.25 -3.93
C LEU A 490 6.50 30.19 -3.68
N GLY A 491 7.75 30.43 -4.11
CA GLY A 491 8.87 29.49 -3.93
C GLY A 491 8.78 28.26 -4.84
N ASP A 492 8.18 28.42 -6.02
CA ASP A 492 7.73 27.38 -6.96
C ASP A 492 8.51 27.32 -8.28
N CYS A 493 9.44 28.25 -8.51
CA CYS A 493 10.18 28.41 -9.77
C CYS A 493 9.32 28.68 -11.04
N GLY A 494 8.01 28.95 -10.88
CA GLY A 494 7.04 29.15 -11.96
C GLY A 494 7.12 30.51 -12.66
N CYS A 495 8.30 31.12 -12.72
CA CYS A 495 8.52 32.40 -13.40
C CYS A 495 9.87 32.42 -14.13
N ALA A 496 9.83 32.70 -15.43
CA ALA A 496 11.02 32.96 -16.24
C ALA A 496 11.73 34.25 -15.79
N ASN A 497 13.07 34.26 -15.78
CA ASN A 497 13.85 35.47 -15.47
C ASN A 497 14.14 36.33 -16.73
N ASP A 498 13.21 36.30 -17.69
CA ASP A 498 13.30 36.79 -19.08
C ASP A 498 13.09 38.30 -19.28
N LYS A 499 12.74 39.01 -18.20
CA LYS A 499 12.31 40.42 -18.21
C LYS A 499 13.15 41.31 -17.28
N ASN A 500 14.36 40.88 -16.90
CA ASN A 500 15.26 41.66 -16.04
C ASN A 500 16.36 42.36 -16.88
N MET A 501 17.10 43.30 -16.28
CA MET A 501 18.10 44.14 -16.97
C MET A 501 19.27 43.37 -17.64
N TYR A 502 19.45 42.09 -17.31
CA TYR A 502 20.45 41.17 -17.85
C TYR A 502 19.83 39.94 -18.56
N GLY A 503 18.51 39.84 -18.60
CA GLY A 503 17.77 38.68 -19.15
C GLY A 503 17.18 38.99 -20.52
N GLY A 504 17.58 38.22 -21.53
CA GLY A 504 16.85 38.14 -22.81
C GLY A 504 15.70 37.12 -22.75
N PRO A 505 15.15 36.68 -23.90
CA PRO A 505 14.31 35.49 -23.93
C PRO A 505 15.10 34.25 -23.48
N MET A 506 14.39 33.17 -23.15
CA MET A 506 15.01 31.85 -22.97
C MET A 506 15.68 31.39 -24.26
N LEU A 507 16.89 30.83 -24.16
CA LEU A 507 17.72 30.46 -25.32
C LEU A 507 18.07 28.96 -25.39
N ALA A 508 18.02 28.24 -24.26
CA ALA A 508 18.39 26.83 -24.15
C ALA A 508 17.71 26.20 -22.93
N CYS A 509 17.71 24.86 -22.86
CA CYS A 509 17.31 24.14 -21.67
C CYS A 509 18.37 24.22 -20.56
N VAL A 510 17.96 23.83 -19.35
CA VAL A 510 18.74 23.89 -18.11
C VAL A 510 19.93 22.91 -18.08
N GLY A 511 20.95 23.25 -17.29
CA GLY A 511 22.19 22.49 -17.10
C GLY A 511 23.40 23.08 -17.83
N GLU A 512 24.63 22.74 -17.40
CA GLU A 512 25.87 23.08 -18.14
C GLU A 512 25.96 22.28 -19.45
N LEU A 513 25.64 20.99 -19.37
CA LEU A 513 25.14 20.22 -20.50
C LEU A 513 23.61 20.27 -20.43
N ALA A 514 22.97 20.59 -21.56
CA ALA A 514 21.51 20.67 -21.61
C ALA A 514 20.89 19.34 -21.14
N CYS A 515 19.93 19.43 -20.22
CA CYS A 515 19.24 18.26 -19.64
C CYS A 515 20.20 17.26 -18.99
N SER A 516 21.27 17.77 -18.36
CA SER A 516 22.34 16.99 -17.70
C SER A 516 23.08 15.99 -18.60
N GLY A 517 22.85 16.02 -19.92
CA GLY A 517 23.29 14.95 -20.82
C GLY A 517 22.48 13.64 -20.68
N HIS A 518 21.30 13.70 -20.07
CA HIS A 518 20.41 12.56 -19.73
C HIS A 518 18.98 12.76 -20.25
N GLY A 519 18.83 13.61 -21.27
CA GLY A 519 17.58 13.91 -21.96
C GLY A 519 17.83 14.78 -23.19
N TYR A 520 16.80 14.96 -24.02
CA TYR A 520 16.85 15.93 -25.11
C TYR A 520 16.13 17.23 -24.73
N CYS A 521 16.65 18.34 -25.23
CA CYS A 521 16.07 19.67 -25.04
C CYS A 521 14.99 19.95 -26.09
N THR A 522 13.79 20.36 -25.69
CA THR A 522 12.84 20.96 -26.64
C THR A 522 13.28 22.38 -27.02
N GLY A 523 13.03 22.77 -28.26
CA GLY A 523 13.31 24.14 -28.71
C GLY A 523 12.35 25.19 -28.13
N TYR A 524 12.45 26.40 -28.68
CA TYR A 524 11.47 27.46 -28.46
C TYR A 524 10.04 26.96 -28.80
N PRO A 525 9.01 27.30 -27.99
CA PRO A 525 9.05 28.20 -26.83
C PRO A 525 9.40 27.53 -25.49
N SER A 526 9.31 26.19 -25.39
CA SER A 526 9.16 25.52 -24.10
C SER A 526 10.46 25.25 -23.33
N PHE A 527 11.59 25.04 -24.01
CA PHE A 527 12.90 24.75 -23.39
C PHE A 527 12.84 23.74 -22.23
N LYS A 528 12.05 22.69 -22.43
CA LYS A 528 11.78 21.61 -21.48
C LYS A 528 12.71 20.44 -21.77
N CYS A 529 13.25 19.83 -20.73
CA CYS A 529 13.97 18.58 -20.86
C CYS A 529 13.00 17.41 -20.94
N VAL A 530 13.23 16.52 -21.90
CA VAL A 530 12.55 15.23 -22.02
C VAL A 530 13.58 14.15 -21.74
N CYS A 531 13.48 13.56 -20.56
CA CYS A 531 14.50 12.68 -20.00
C CYS A 531 14.55 11.30 -20.69
N GLU A 532 15.73 10.72 -20.74
CA GLU A 532 15.93 9.34 -21.13
C GLU A 532 15.34 8.38 -20.09
N LYS A 533 15.02 7.14 -20.49
CA LYS A 533 14.41 6.15 -19.61
C LYS A 533 15.33 5.87 -18.40
N GLY A 534 14.82 6.20 -17.21
CA GLY A 534 15.56 6.05 -15.94
C GLY A 534 15.98 7.37 -15.31
N TRP A 535 15.73 8.50 -15.97
CA TRP A 535 15.96 9.85 -15.45
C TRP A 535 14.64 10.64 -15.32
N THR A 536 14.65 11.63 -14.42
CA THR A 536 13.49 12.43 -13.98
C THR A 536 13.97 13.78 -13.40
N ILE A 537 13.02 14.60 -12.92
CA ILE A 537 13.16 16.03 -12.59
C ILE A 537 13.40 16.89 -13.86
N GLY A 538 13.12 18.19 -13.78
CA GLY A 538 13.06 19.11 -14.92
C GLY A 538 14.37 19.36 -15.69
N ASP A 539 15.51 18.88 -15.19
CA ASP A 539 16.82 18.92 -15.83
C ASP A 539 17.44 17.52 -16.09
N CYS A 540 16.69 16.45 -15.80
CA CYS A 540 17.12 15.05 -15.91
C CYS A 540 18.36 14.66 -15.07
N SER A 541 18.69 15.42 -14.01
CA SER A 541 19.82 15.12 -13.12
C SER A 541 19.61 13.91 -12.20
N SER A 542 18.35 13.55 -11.94
CA SER A 542 17.95 12.58 -10.91
C SER A 542 17.33 11.33 -11.53
N ARG A 543 17.46 10.18 -10.86
CA ARG A 543 17.00 8.90 -11.39
C ARG A 543 15.58 8.52 -10.96
N THR A 544 14.90 7.79 -11.84
CA THR A 544 13.59 7.19 -11.62
C THR A 544 13.75 5.85 -10.91
N CYS A 545 13.31 5.75 -9.65
CA CYS A 545 13.21 4.48 -8.94
C CYS A 545 12.20 3.53 -9.59
N PRO A 546 12.33 2.21 -9.39
CA PRO A 546 11.39 1.24 -9.92
C PRO A 546 9.99 1.40 -9.29
N THR A 547 8.98 0.97 -10.06
CA THR A 547 7.58 1.03 -9.68
C THR A 547 6.99 -0.38 -9.55
N GLY A 548 5.99 -0.52 -8.67
CA GLY A 548 5.29 -1.77 -8.42
C GLY A 548 3.83 -1.52 -8.03
N PRO A 549 3.02 -2.59 -7.90
CA PRO A 549 1.67 -2.53 -7.34
C PRO A 549 1.62 -1.80 -5.99
N SER A 550 0.83 -0.73 -5.90
CA SER A 550 0.65 0.01 -4.64
C SER A 550 0.00 -0.87 -3.57
N TRP A 551 0.60 -0.95 -2.38
CA TRP A 551 -0.03 -1.57 -1.21
C TRP A 551 -1.07 -0.65 -0.55
N PHE A 552 -0.92 0.67 -0.63
CA PHE A 552 -1.78 1.61 0.10
C PHE A 552 -2.24 2.80 -0.77
N THR A 553 -3.35 2.60 -1.48
CA THR A 553 -3.96 3.61 -2.35
C THR A 553 -5.50 3.56 -2.28
N ALA A 554 -6.14 4.61 -2.77
CA ALA A 554 -7.60 4.65 -2.91
C ALA A 554 -8.08 3.69 -4.02
N PRO A 555 -9.24 3.03 -3.84
CA PRO A 555 -9.75 2.05 -4.80
C PRO A 555 -10.01 2.64 -6.19
N SER A 556 -9.62 1.89 -7.22
CA SER A 556 -9.83 2.24 -8.62
C SER A 556 -11.24 1.84 -9.10
N ALA A 557 -11.79 0.79 -8.51
CA ALA A 557 -13.18 0.36 -8.63
C ALA A 557 -13.61 -0.29 -7.30
N THR A 558 -14.91 -0.52 -7.10
CA THR A 558 -15.41 -1.19 -5.88
C THR A 558 -14.69 -2.51 -5.66
N ASN A 559 -14.19 -2.73 -4.45
CA ASN A 559 -13.37 -3.89 -4.08
C ASN A 559 -12.16 -4.14 -5.01
N THR A 560 -11.60 -3.08 -5.63
CA THR A 560 -10.42 -3.15 -6.51
C THR A 560 -9.33 -2.14 -6.10
N VAL A 561 -8.23 -2.63 -5.52
CA VAL A 561 -6.97 -1.92 -5.23
C VAL A 561 -5.80 -2.75 -5.82
N HIS A 562 -4.55 -2.40 -5.50
CA HIS A 562 -3.31 -3.08 -5.95
C HIS A 562 -3.11 -3.19 -7.48
N ASN A 563 -4.00 -2.63 -8.30
CA ASN A 563 -3.86 -2.55 -9.76
C ASN A 563 -3.22 -1.24 -10.25
N GLN A 564 -3.01 -0.28 -9.35
CA GLN A 564 -2.29 0.97 -9.60
C GLN A 564 -0.79 0.78 -9.33
N TRP A 565 0.05 1.31 -10.21
CA TRP A 565 1.50 1.23 -10.10
C TRP A 565 2.07 2.54 -9.56
N THR A 566 2.96 2.44 -8.58
CA THR A 566 3.55 3.56 -7.84
C THR A 566 5.03 3.34 -7.57
N MET A 567 5.76 4.38 -7.20
CA MET A 567 7.17 4.31 -6.82
C MET A 567 7.33 3.61 -5.47
N CYS A 568 8.21 2.60 -5.41
CA CYS A 568 8.46 1.82 -4.18
C CYS A 568 7.18 1.23 -3.52
N SER A 569 6.16 0.91 -4.34
CA SER A 569 4.89 0.26 -3.94
C SER A 569 4.11 0.96 -2.80
N ASP A 570 4.35 2.25 -2.57
CA ASP A 570 3.85 3.04 -1.43
C ASP A 570 4.25 2.48 -0.05
N VAL A 571 5.36 1.74 0.03
CA VAL A 571 5.90 1.13 1.28
C VAL A 571 7.43 1.25 1.41
N GLY A 572 8.02 2.28 0.79
CA GLY A 572 9.45 2.57 0.88
C GLY A 572 9.82 3.96 0.37
N THR A 573 11.08 4.35 0.58
CA THR A 573 11.67 5.59 0.05
C THR A 573 12.52 5.33 -1.18
N CYS A 574 12.58 6.30 -2.08
CA CYS A 574 13.40 6.25 -3.29
C CYS A 574 14.70 7.05 -3.11
N ASP A 575 15.85 6.40 -3.27
CA ASP A 575 17.11 7.09 -3.50
C ASP A 575 17.25 7.41 -5.00
N GLN A 576 17.08 8.70 -5.33
CA GLN A 576 17.15 9.23 -6.70
C GLN A 576 18.58 9.31 -7.26
N ILE A 577 19.63 9.05 -6.46
CA ILE A 577 21.02 8.95 -6.93
C ILE A 577 21.32 7.52 -7.38
N THR A 578 20.94 6.51 -6.59
CA THR A 578 21.17 5.09 -6.95
C THR A 578 20.08 4.50 -7.85
N ALA A 579 18.85 5.03 -7.81
CA ALA A 579 17.61 4.44 -8.35
C ALA A 579 17.12 3.19 -7.59
N GLN A 580 17.34 3.14 -6.28
CA GLN A 580 16.94 2.01 -5.44
C GLN A 580 15.86 2.40 -4.43
N CYS A 581 14.93 1.48 -4.18
CA CYS A 581 13.94 1.63 -3.12
C CYS A 581 14.46 1.04 -1.81
N SER A 582 14.38 1.81 -0.72
CA SER A 582 14.57 1.32 0.63
C SER A 582 13.21 0.93 1.21
N CYS A 583 12.97 -0.38 1.33
CA CYS A 583 11.69 -0.93 1.76
C CYS A 583 11.53 -0.93 3.28
N TYR A 584 10.31 -0.66 3.75
CA TYR A 584 9.93 -0.81 5.14
C TYR A 584 9.62 -2.28 5.46
N THR A 585 9.97 -2.79 6.64
CA THR A 585 9.60 -4.16 7.05
C THR A 585 8.06 -4.26 7.15
N PRO A 586 7.40 -5.28 6.56
CA PRO A 586 7.91 -6.56 6.09
C PRO A 586 8.05 -6.67 4.55
N PHE A 587 8.36 -5.59 3.84
CA PHE A 587 8.40 -5.57 2.38
C PHE A 587 9.80 -5.75 1.77
N GLU A 588 9.87 -6.37 0.60
CA GLU A 588 11.05 -6.62 -0.20
C GLU A 588 10.72 -6.61 -1.70
N GLY A 589 11.72 -6.81 -2.56
CA GLY A 589 11.61 -6.65 -4.02
C GLY A 589 12.35 -5.41 -4.51
N ALA A 590 12.37 -5.19 -5.82
CA ALA A 590 13.09 -4.04 -6.39
C ALA A 590 12.38 -2.70 -6.12
N ALA A 591 11.04 -2.75 -6.08
CA ALA A 591 10.13 -1.67 -5.79
C ALA A 591 9.30 -1.94 -4.52
N CYS A 592 9.75 -2.80 -3.60
CA CYS A 592 9.00 -3.20 -2.40
C CYS A 592 7.65 -3.89 -2.68
N GLU A 593 7.55 -4.53 -3.85
CA GLU A 593 6.35 -5.15 -4.40
C GLU A 593 5.97 -6.50 -3.78
N PHE A 594 6.81 -7.03 -2.88
CA PHE A 594 6.60 -8.32 -2.21
C PHE A 594 6.62 -8.17 -0.69
N MET A 595 5.84 -9.00 0.01
CA MET A 595 5.97 -9.20 1.45
C MET A 595 6.96 -10.34 1.72
N LYS A 596 8.01 -10.07 2.48
CA LYS A 596 9.13 -10.98 2.79
C LYS A 596 8.68 -12.30 3.44
N CYS A 597 9.45 -13.36 3.25
CA CYS A 597 9.29 -14.62 3.99
C CYS A 597 10.01 -14.57 5.36
N PRO A 598 9.39 -15.11 6.43
CA PRO A 598 9.96 -15.08 7.77
C PRO A 598 11.20 -16.00 7.94
N GLY A 599 11.96 -15.72 8.99
CA GLY A 599 13.15 -16.47 9.39
C GLY A 599 14.45 -16.01 8.71
N GLU A 600 15.57 -16.15 9.42
CA GLU A 600 16.92 -15.90 8.89
C GLU A 600 17.83 -17.12 9.14
N PRO A 601 18.43 -17.75 8.10
CA PRO A 601 18.12 -17.53 6.69
C PRO A 601 16.63 -17.83 6.40
N VAL A 602 16.13 -17.34 5.26
CA VAL A 602 14.72 -17.49 4.84
C VAL A 602 14.18 -18.90 5.13
N CYS A 603 13.01 -18.95 5.78
CA CYS A 603 12.35 -20.20 6.21
C CYS A 603 13.21 -21.07 7.16
N SER A 604 14.11 -20.44 7.92
CA SER A 604 15.12 -21.07 8.78
C SER A 604 16.01 -22.10 8.06
N GLY A 605 16.10 -22.05 6.73
CA GLY A 605 16.75 -23.08 5.93
C GLY A 605 16.07 -24.46 5.98
N HIS A 606 14.80 -24.52 6.37
CA HIS A 606 14.01 -25.75 6.50
C HIS A 606 12.77 -25.80 5.60
N GLY A 607 12.55 -24.76 4.78
CA GLY A 607 11.44 -24.69 3.86
C GLY A 607 11.68 -23.77 2.66
N GLU A 608 10.75 -23.76 1.71
CA GLU A 608 10.75 -22.88 0.55
C GLU A 608 9.78 -21.70 0.75
N CYS A 609 10.13 -20.53 0.22
CA CYS A 609 9.31 -19.32 0.24
C CYS A 609 8.30 -19.33 -0.92
N MET A 610 7.01 -19.19 -0.62
CA MET A 610 5.91 -19.35 -1.59
C MET A 610 4.83 -18.26 -1.49
N SER A 611 4.13 -18.05 -2.61
CA SER A 611 2.88 -17.28 -2.67
C SER A 611 1.67 -18.15 -2.28
N ILE A 612 0.58 -17.54 -1.83
CA ILE A 612 -0.70 -18.23 -1.51
C ILE A 612 -1.17 -19.12 -2.68
N ARG A 613 -1.00 -18.65 -3.92
CA ARG A 613 -1.35 -19.41 -5.13
C ARG A 613 -0.54 -20.70 -5.26
N ARG A 614 0.78 -20.66 -5.01
CA ARG A 614 1.62 -21.87 -5.09
C ARG A 614 1.36 -22.80 -3.90
N LEU A 615 1.24 -22.23 -2.70
CA LEU A 615 0.88 -22.95 -1.48
C LEU A 615 -0.41 -23.77 -1.66
N SER A 616 -1.46 -23.18 -2.23
CA SER A 616 -2.73 -23.88 -2.45
C SER A 616 -2.59 -25.06 -3.43
N LEU A 617 -1.83 -24.87 -4.51
CA LEU A 617 -1.54 -25.93 -5.49
C LEU A 617 -0.66 -27.06 -4.96
N GLU A 618 0.07 -26.85 -3.86
CA GLU A 618 0.85 -27.89 -3.20
C GLU A 618 0.10 -28.55 -2.03
N ALA A 619 -0.91 -27.88 -1.45
CA ALA A 619 -1.78 -28.46 -0.42
C ALA A 619 -2.71 -29.55 -0.95
N ASP A 620 -3.15 -29.45 -2.22
CA ASP A 620 -3.96 -30.46 -2.92
C ASP A 620 -3.21 -31.78 -3.22
N VAL A 621 -1.94 -31.92 -2.80
CA VAL A 621 -1.08 -33.07 -3.13
C VAL A 621 -1.05 -34.14 -2.02
N ASP A 622 -1.44 -33.78 -0.79
CA ASP A 622 -1.46 -34.68 0.39
C ASP A 622 -2.90 -34.98 0.89
N SER A 623 -3.93 -34.80 0.04
CA SER A 623 -5.36 -34.99 0.36
C SER A 623 -5.95 -36.32 -0.12
#